data_AF-A0AAP5B9A9-F1
#
_entry.id   AF-A0AAP5B9A9-F1
#
_cell.length_a   1.000
_cell.length_b   1.000
_cell.length_c   1.000
_cell.angle_alpha   90.00
_cell.angle_beta   90.00
_cell.angle_gamma   90.00
#
_symmetry.space_group_name_H-M   'P 1'
#
loop_
_entity.id
_entity.type
_entity.pdbx_description
1 polymer ?
#
loop_
_entity_poly.entity_id
_entity_poly.type
_entity_poly.pdbx_seq_one_letter_code
_entity_poly.pdbx_strand_id
1 'polypeptide(L)'
;MVSNKPRDAFKVFLDATELSSRQQVGTLYRQTARTDLPASFAYAKNWVDGRNAFMLDPRLELWTDEQYPSAKSAAFGVFMDSAPDRWGRVLMERREAAAADREDRPMRNLQEIDFLLGVHDLTRVGALRFQNVDGHFLDNSADAAPPVTDLATLAYISLRIEEADIEKLPEYEQWLAMLIAPGTSLGGARPKANFTSLGNDLWIAKFPAKDDRYDIGAWETGTIICAITASFARLRAGGSRQRSI
;
A
#
# COMPACT_ATOMS: atom_id res chain seq x y z
N MET A 1 -7.60 16.73 31.06
CA MET A 1 -6.21 16.30 31.34
C MET A 1 -5.70 15.56 30.11
N VAL A 2 -4.86 16.22 29.30
CA VAL A 2 -4.26 15.56 28.13
C VAL A 2 -3.21 14.58 28.67
N SER A 3 -3.48 13.28 28.55
CA SER A 3 -2.54 12.23 28.97
C SER A 3 -1.28 12.35 28.11
N ASN A 4 -0.18 12.80 28.73
CA ASN A 4 1.14 12.94 28.11
C ASN A 4 1.81 11.56 28.01
N LYS A 5 1.16 10.62 27.33
CA LYS A 5 1.78 9.34 26.98
C LYS A 5 2.72 9.60 25.79
N PRO A 6 3.94 9.03 25.79
CA PRO A 6 4.79 9.10 24.61
C PRO A 6 4.04 8.43 23.46
N ARG A 7 3.89 9.16 22.35
CA ARG A 7 3.20 8.71 21.14
C ARG A 7 3.75 9.47 19.94
N ASP A 8 3.79 8.78 18.81
CA ASP A 8 4.11 9.41 17.53
C ASP A 8 2.81 9.86 16.86
N ALA A 9 2.88 10.94 16.10
CA ALA A 9 1.75 11.51 15.39
C ALA A 9 2.08 11.68 13.90
N PHE A 10 1.15 11.25 13.06
CA PHE A 10 1.27 11.32 11.60
C PHE A 10 0.06 12.05 11.04
N LYS A 11 0.29 13.13 10.30
CA LYS A 11 -0.79 13.84 9.62
C LYS A 11 -1.26 12.99 8.45
N VAL A 12 -2.57 12.86 8.31
CA VAL A 12 -3.20 12.12 7.22
C VAL A 12 -3.78 13.13 6.24
N PHE A 13 -3.43 12.96 4.97
CA PHE A 13 -3.93 13.77 3.87
C PHE A 13 -4.75 12.90 2.92
N LEU A 14 -5.74 13.52 2.28
CA LEU A 14 -6.48 12.95 1.17
C LEU A 14 -6.14 13.74 -0.10
N ASP A 15 -5.62 13.02 -1.08
CA ASP A 15 -5.12 13.51 -2.36
C ASP A 15 -5.91 12.82 -3.48
N ALA A 16 -7.13 13.31 -3.70
CA ALA A 16 -8.07 12.76 -4.67
C ALA A 16 -8.34 13.83 -5.74
N THR A 17 -8.50 13.43 -7.00
CA THR A 17 -8.75 14.34 -8.13
C THR A 17 -10.05 15.14 -7.99
N GLU A 18 -11.02 14.59 -7.28
CA GLU A 18 -12.31 15.19 -6.95
C GLU A 18 -12.16 16.33 -5.94
N LEU A 19 -11.06 16.32 -5.18
CA LEU A 19 -10.68 17.43 -4.32
C LEU A 19 -9.86 18.42 -5.14
N SER A 20 -10.23 19.70 -5.12
CA SER A 20 -9.50 20.75 -5.84
C SER A 20 -8.03 20.89 -5.41
N SER A 21 -7.68 20.35 -4.25
CA SER A 21 -6.32 20.26 -3.73
C SER A 21 -6.25 19.17 -2.66
N ARG A 22 -5.06 18.62 -2.43
CA ARG A 22 -4.77 17.78 -1.27
C ARG A 22 -5.20 18.45 0.03
N GLN A 23 -5.95 17.75 0.88
CA GLN A 23 -6.46 18.28 2.16
C GLN A 23 -6.00 17.41 3.33
N GLN A 24 -5.65 18.03 4.45
CA GLN A 24 -5.42 17.29 5.70
C GLN A 24 -6.76 16.84 6.26
N VAL A 25 -6.96 15.54 6.40
CA VAL A 25 -8.19 14.94 6.93
C VAL A 25 -8.13 14.70 8.43
N GLY A 26 -6.93 14.48 8.98
CA GLY A 26 -6.78 14.19 10.39
C GLY A 26 -5.35 13.87 10.82
N THR A 27 -5.25 13.23 11.98
CA THR A 27 -4.00 12.80 12.57
C THR A 27 -4.16 11.36 13.08
N LEU A 28 -3.22 10.50 12.68
CA LEU A 28 -3.06 9.14 13.16
C LEU A 28 -2.03 9.12 14.29
N TYR A 29 -2.32 8.42 15.38
CA TYR A 29 -1.45 8.35 16.56
C TYR A 29 -0.98 6.92 16.81
N ARG A 30 0.34 6.78 17.02
CA ARG A 30 0.99 5.53 17.43
C ARG A 30 1.28 5.56 18.93
N GLN A 31 0.79 4.57 19.67
CA GLN A 31 1.20 4.39 21.06
C GLN A 31 2.63 3.81 21.09
N THR A 32 3.60 4.51 21.71
CA THR A 32 4.98 3.98 21.80
C THR A 32 5.23 3.18 23.08
N ALA A 33 4.47 3.43 24.15
CA ALA A 33 4.58 2.68 25.42
C ALA A 33 3.79 1.35 25.44
N ARG A 34 2.74 1.25 24.62
CA ARG A 34 1.91 0.06 24.45
C ARG A 34 1.72 -0.19 22.98
N THR A 35 2.72 -0.83 22.40
CA THR A 35 2.74 -1.16 20.98
C THR A 35 1.56 -2.06 20.64
N ASP A 36 1.16 -2.98 21.51
CA ASP A 36 0.02 -3.89 21.33
C ASP A 36 -1.33 -3.20 21.01
N LEU A 37 -1.46 -1.89 21.24
CA LEU A 37 -2.67 -1.15 20.96
C LEU A 37 -2.73 -0.67 19.48
N PRO A 38 -3.91 -0.78 18.84
CA PRO A 38 -4.15 -0.19 17.53
C PRO A 38 -3.86 1.31 17.49
N ALA A 39 -3.46 1.80 16.32
CA ALA A 39 -3.36 3.22 16.06
C ALA A 39 -4.74 3.89 16.18
N SER A 40 -4.79 5.01 16.88
CA SER A 40 -5.98 5.85 17.01
C SER A 40 -5.95 6.98 15.99
N PHE A 41 -7.12 7.54 15.69
CA PHE A 41 -7.27 8.61 14.70
C PHE A 41 -8.18 9.71 15.21
N ALA A 42 -7.84 10.96 14.91
CA ALA A 42 -8.70 12.12 15.14
C ALA A 42 -8.87 12.91 13.84
N TYR A 43 -10.10 13.26 13.48
CA TYR A 43 -10.33 14.14 12.34
C TYR A 43 -9.79 15.55 12.62
N ALA A 44 -9.28 16.19 11.59
CA ALA A 44 -8.88 17.58 11.65
C ALA A 44 -10.14 18.46 11.64
N LYS A 45 -10.16 19.51 12.46
CA LYS A 45 -11.33 20.39 12.59
C LYS A 45 -11.77 20.99 11.25
N ASN A 46 -10.80 21.42 10.43
CA ASN A 46 -11.04 21.94 9.08
C ASN A 46 -11.66 20.91 8.12
N TRP A 47 -11.43 19.60 8.35
CA TRP A 47 -12.09 18.54 7.59
C TRP A 47 -13.54 18.41 8.02
N VAL A 48 -13.81 18.29 9.33
CA VAL A 48 -15.16 18.13 9.88
C VAL A 48 -16.06 19.33 9.53
N ASP A 49 -15.54 20.55 9.67
CA ASP A 49 -16.24 21.79 9.35
C ASP A 49 -16.25 22.10 7.83
N GLY A 50 -15.56 21.28 7.03
CA GLY A 50 -15.32 21.49 5.62
C GLY A 50 -16.48 21.08 4.72
N ARG A 51 -16.55 21.65 3.51
CA ARG A 51 -17.59 21.30 2.52
C ARG A 51 -17.44 19.90 1.93
N ASN A 52 -16.23 19.36 1.97
CA ASN A 52 -15.90 18.04 1.44
C ASN A 52 -15.86 16.97 2.55
N ALA A 53 -16.39 17.27 3.74
CA ALA A 53 -16.35 16.37 4.88
C ALA A 53 -17.16 15.09 4.61
N PHE A 54 -16.52 13.94 4.81
CA PHE A 54 -17.20 12.64 4.85
C PHE A 54 -16.45 11.69 5.78
N MET A 55 -17.14 10.64 6.25
CA MET A 55 -16.55 9.57 7.04
C MET A 55 -15.62 8.73 6.16
N LEU A 56 -14.34 8.66 6.50
CA LEU A 56 -13.35 7.82 5.80
C LEU A 56 -13.64 6.32 5.97
N ASP A 57 -14.18 5.94 7.13
CA ASP A 57 -14.56 4.57 7.47
C ASP A 57 -15.95 4.59 8.12
N PRO A 58 -16.83 3.61 7.84
CA PRO A 58 -18.14 3.52 8.49
C PRO A 58 -18.09 3.46 10.03
N ARG A 59 -16.94 3.08 10.60
CA ARG A 59 -16.70 2.98 12.05
C ARG A 59 -15.97 4.20 12.62
N LEU A 60 -15.75 5.23 11.80
CA LEU A 60 -15.00 6.42 12.15
C LEU A 60 -15.88 7.66 11.96
N GLU A 61 -16.58 8.02 13.04
CA GLU A 61 -17.58 9.10 13.06
C GLU A 61 -16.92 10.48 12.92
N LEU A 62 -17.61 11.46 12.32
CA LEU A 62 -17.08 12.79 12.01
C LEU A 62 -16.93 13.69 13.25
N TRP A 63 -16.08 13.29 14.20
CA TRP A 63 -15.75 14.06 15.39
C TRP A 63 -14.24 14.33 15.47
N THR A 64 -13.89 15.46 16.07
CA THR A 64 -12.50 15.89 16.22
C THR A 64 -11.76 15.19 17.35
N ASP A 65 -12.48 14.47 18.21
CA ASP A 65 -11.88 13.69 19.29
C ASP A 65 -11.22 12.42 18.76
N GLU A 66 -10.25 11.93 19.52
CA GLU A 66 -9.48 10.73 19.20
C GLU A 66 -10.36 9.48 19.31
N GLN A 67 -10.45 8.75 18.21
CA GLN A 67 -11.23 7.54 18.08
C GLN A 67 -10.30 6.33 17.95
N TYR A 68 -10.77 5.21 18.50
CA TYR A 68 -10.02 3.97 18.57
C TYR A 68 -10.77 2.88 17.79
N PRO A 69 -10.06 2.02 17.06
CA PRO A 69 -10.64 0.81 16.50
C PRO A 69 -11.29 -0.05 17.59
N SER A 70 -12.25 -0.90 17.20
CA SER A 70 -12.84 -1.85 18.14
C SER A 70 -11.75 -2.76 18.73
N ALA A 71 -11.95 -3.25 19.96
CA ALA A 71 -10.97 -4.13 20.62
C ALA A 71 -10.65 -5.44 19.85
N LYS A 72 -11.46 -5.80 18.84
CA LYS A 72 -11.26 -6.96 17.97
C LYS A 72 -10.58 -6.62 16.64
N SER A 73 -10.25 -5.35 16.40
CA SER A 73 -9.71 -4.85 15.13
C SER A 73 -8.32 -4.27 15.34
N ALA A 74 -7.38 -4.66 14.47
CA ALA A 74 -6.00 -4.18 14.54
C ALA A 74 -5.82 -2.74 14.02
N ALA A 75 -6.75 -2.24 13.20
CA ALA A 75 -6.84 -0.85 12.75
C ALA A 75 -8.26 -0.54 12.22
N PHE A 76 -8.52 0.73 11.84
CA PHE A 76 -9.68 1.08 11.02
C PHE A 76 -9.53 0.50 9.59
N GLY A 77 -10.63 0.08 8.98
CA GLY A 77 -10.63 -0.57 7.67
C GLY A 77 -10.03 0.29 6.57
N VAL A 78 -10.34 1.58 6.57
CA VAL A 78 -9.79 2.53 5.60
C VAL A 78 -8.26 2.59 5.57
N PHE A 79 -7.61 2.39 6.72
CA PHE A 79 -6.15 2.32 6.78
C PHE A 79 -5.63 0.95 6.34
N MET A 80 -6.36 -0.12 6.63
CA MET A 80 -6.02 -1.46 6.14
C MET A 80 -6.12 -1.57 4.63
N ASP A 81 -7.07 -0.88 4.00
CA ASP A 81 -7.20 -0.83 2.54
C ASP A 81 -6.01 -0.14 1.86
N SER A 82 -5.32 0.74 2.61
CA SER A 82 -4.12 1.44 2.14
C SER A 82 -2.81 0.84 2.68
N ALA A 83 -2.90 -0.29 3.40
CA ALA A 83 -1.76 -1.05 3.92
C ALA A 83 -1.26 -2.06 2.87
N PRO A 84 -0.02 -2.56 2.98
CA PRO A 84 0.52 -3.49 2.01
C PRO A 84 -0.21 -4.83 2.07
N ASP A 85 -0.24 -5.51 0.93
CA ASP A 85 -0.75 -6.87 0.81
C ASP A 85 0.19 -7.89 1.46
N ARG A 86 -0.13 -9.19 1.34
CA ARG A 86 0.70 -10.23 1.95
C ARG A 86 2.11 -10.24 1.37
N TRP A 87 2.26 -10.00 0.08
CA TRP A 87 3.56 -9.93 -0.58
C TRP A 87 4.39 -8.74 -0.05
N GLY A 88 3.81 -7.54 -0.03
CA GLY A 88 4.44 -6.34 0.51
C GLY A 88 4.84 -6.52 1.98
N ARG A 89 4.01 -7.18 2.80
CA ARG A 89 4.34 -7.51 4.19
C ARG A 89 5.57 -8.42 4.29
N VAL A 90 5.63 -9.49 3.49
CA VAL A 90 6.80 -10.39 3.46
C VAL A 90 8.07 -9.63 3.09
N LEU A 91 8.01 -8.74 2.09
CA LEU A 91 9.16 -7.93 1.72
C LEU A 91 9.59 -6.98 2.85
N MET A 92 8.63 -6.34 3.53
CA MET A 92 8.92 -5.46 4.66
C MET A 92 9.49 -6.19 5.88
N GLU A 93 8.98 -7.39 6.20
CA GLU A 93 9.52 -8.26 7.24
C GLU A 93 10.94 -8.69 6.91
N ARG A 94 11.22 -9.06 5.66
CA ARG A 94 12.57 -9.38 5.18
C ARG A 94 13.52 -8.20 5.31
N ARG A 95 13.06 -6.97 5.05
CA ARG A 95 13.88 -5.74 5.22
C ARG A 95 14.22 -5.49 6.66
N GLU A 96 13.25 -5.67 7.54
CA GLU A 96 13.44 -5.55 8.97
C GLU A 96 14.39 -6.64 9.51
N ALA A 97 14.31 -7.88 9.00
CA ALA A 97 15.22 -8.96 9.35
C ALA A 97 16.68 -8.64 8.90
N ALA A 98 16.87 -8.20 7.65
CA ALA A 98 18.19 -7.80 7.15
C ALA A 98 18.77 -6.61 7.93
N ALA A 99 17.95 -5.59 8.22
CA ALA A 99 18.38 -4.45 9.02
C ALA A 99 18.73 -4.85 10.46
N ALA A 100 17.97 -5.77 11.06
CA ALA A 100 18.21 -6.27 12.41
C ALA A 100 19.54 -7.04 12.50
N ASP A 101 19.83 -7.89 11.52
CA ASP A 101 21.10 -8.62 11.42
C ASP A 101 22.31 -7.68 11.28
N ARG A 102 22.21 -6.71 10.35
CA ARG A 102 23.24 -5.68 10.12
C ARG A 102 23.50 -4.80 11.35
N GLU A 103 22.47 -4.53 12.14
CA GLU A 103 22.53 -3.68 13.34
C GLU A 103 22.80 -4.48 14.64
N ASP A 104 23.02 -5.80 14.54
CA ASP A 104 23.19 -6.72 15.67
C ASP A 104 22.10 -6.55 16.76
N ARG A 105 20.85 -6.47 16.30
CA ARG A 105 19.68 -6.30 17.17
C ARG A 105 18.62 -7.36 16.87
N PRO A 106 17.76 -7.70 17.84
CA PRO A 106 16.62 -8.56 17.55
C PRO A 106 15.68 -7.90 16.53
N MET A 107 15.07 -8.73 15.69
CA MET A 107 14.01 -8.32 14.77
C MET A 107 12.83 -7.72 15.54
N ARG A 108 12.35 -6.56 15.09
CA ARG A 108 11.16 -5.94 15.69
C ARG A 108 9.92 -6.67 15.20
N ASN A 109 8.94 -6.82 16.09
CA ASN A 109 7.62 -7.28 15.71
C ASN A 109 6.87 -6.12 15.02
N LEU A 110 6.70 -6.20 13.70
CA LEU A 110 6.02 -5.16 12.91
C LEU A 110 4.52 -5.20 13.17
N GLN A 111 3.94 -4.02 13.40
CA GLN A 111 2.52 -3.86 13.65
C GLN A 111 1.80 -3.31 12.42
N GLU A 112 0.47 -3.31 12.43
CA GLU A 112 -0.32 -2.80 11.30
C GLU A 112 0.06 -1.37 10.90
N ILE A 113 0.35 -0.52 11.88
CA ILE A 113 0.81 0.83 11.58
C ILE A 113 2.22 0.85 10.97
N ASP A 114 3.12 -0.06 11.36
CA ASP A 114 4.45 -0.14 10.75
C ASP A 114 4.36 -0.58 9.28
N PHE A 115 3.46 -1.51 8.97
CA PHE A 115 3.15 -1.90 7.59
C PHE A 115 2.56 -0.74 6.79
N LEU A 116 1.56 -0.05 7.35
CA LEU A 116 0.92 1.09 6.71
C LEU A 116 1.89 2.24 6.38
N LEU A 117 2.74 2.60 7.34
CA LEU A 117 3.67 3.73 7.22
C LEU A 117 4.95 3.40 6.44
N GLY A 118 5.25 2.11 6.25
CA GLY A 118 6.41 1.66 5.50
C GLY A 118 6.15 1.39 4.01
N VAL A 119 4.94 1.68 3.52
CA VAL A 119 4.62 1.72 2.09
C VAL A 119 5.11 3.05 1.51
N HIS A 120 5.71 2.99 0.32
CA HIS A 120 6.19 4.17 -0.37
C HIS A 120 5.04 5.09 -0.82
N ASP A 121 5.12 6.38 -0.54
CA ASP A 121 4.00 7.32 -0.71
C ASP A 121 3.57 7.53 -2.17
N LEU A 122 4.49 7.39 -3.14
CA LEU A 122 4.14 7.45 -4.57
C LEU A 122 3.42 6.19 -5.08
N THR A 123 3.83 5.01 -4.61
CA THR A 123 3.33 3.75 -5.17
C THR A 123 2.08 3.26 -4.48
N ARG A 124 1.74 3.83 -3.32
CA ARG A 124 0.63 3.41 -2.47
C ARG A 124 -0.73 3.48 -3.18
N VAL A 125 -1.65 2.61 -2.77
CA VAL A 125 -3.01 2.57 -3.30
C VAL A 125 -3.93 3.45 -2.49
N GLY A 126 -4.88 4.05 -3.19
CA GLY A 126 -5.84 4.96 -2.63
C GLY A 126 -5.32 6.40 -2.62
N ALA A 127 -6.14 7.28 -2.07
CA ALA A 127 -5.87 8.71 -2.03
C ALA A 127 -5.26 9.18 -0.70
N LEU A 128 -5.06 8.28 0.26
CA LEU A 128 -4.47 8.65 1.53
C LEU A 128 -2.98 8.91 1.36
N ARG A 129 -2.44 9.87 2.09
CA ARG A 129 -1.00 10.17 2.20
C ARG A 129 -0.65 10.48 3.65
N PHE A 130 0.54 10.07 4.10
CA PHE A 130 0.96 10.25 5.49
C PHE A 130 2.18 11.14 5.56
N GLN A 131 2.16 12.06 6.52
CA GLN A 131 3.25 13.01 6.74
C GLN A 131 3.69 12.95 8.20
N ASN A 132 4.99 12.97 8.43
CA ASN A 132 5.55 13.09 9.78
C ASN A 132 5.30 14.50 10.37
N VAL A 133 5.67 14.68 11.64
CA VAL A 133 5.56 15.98 12.32
C VAL A 133 6.39 17.08 11.65
N ASP A 134 7.51 16.71 11.02
CA ASP A 134 8.44 17.63 10.35
C ASP A 134 7.97 18.09 8.96
N GLY A 135 6.86 17.54 8.46
CA GLY A 135 6.28 17.93 7.17
C GLY A 135 6.78 17.12 5.96
N HIS A 136 7.53 16.05 6.15
CA HIS A 136 7.91 15.13 5.08
C HIS A 136 6.90 14.01 4.92
N PHE A 137 6.52 13.69 3.67
CA PHE A 137 5.76 12.49 3.38
C PHE A 137 6.60 11.26 3.69
N LEU A 138 5.95 10.24 4.24
CA LEU A 138 6.62 9.00 4.65
C LEU A 138 7.08 8.23 3.42
N ASP A 139 8.36 7.85 3.42
CA ASP A 139 9.05 7.17 2.30
C ASP A 139 8.75 7.81 0.93
N ASN A 140 9.41 8.96 0.70
CA ASN A 140 9.37 9.75 -0.54
C ASN A 140 10.74 9.71 -1.24
N SER A 141 11.36 8.54 -1.29
CA SER A 141 12.63 8.38 -2.01
C SER A 141 12.40 8.53 -3.53
N ALA A 142 13.42 9.00 -4.25
CA ALA A 142 13.29 9.26 -5.69
C ALA A 142 13.09 7.96 -6.50
N ASP A 143 13.57 6.84 -5.98
CA ASP A 143 13.60 5.54 -6.67
C ASP A 143 12.36 4.69 -6.32
N ALA A 144 11.19 5.31 -6.33
CA ALA A 144 9.92 4.69 -5.96
C ALA A 144 9.53 3.49 -6.85
N ALA A 145 9.92 3.50 -8.12
CA ALA A 145 9.67 2.41 -9.05
C ALA A 145 10.76 2.34 -10.11
N PRO A 146 11.43 1.19 -10.29
CA PRO A 146 12.49 1.03 -11.26
C PRO A 146 11.93 1.14 -12.70
N PRO A 147 12.78 1.48 -13.69
CA PRO A 147 12.39 1.53 -15.09
C PRO A 147 12.00 0.14 -15.62
N VAL A 148 11.21 0.12 -16.69
CA VAL A 148 10.78 -1.10 -17.41
C VAL A 148 11.94 -2.02 -17.82
N THR A 149 13.15 -1.49 -17.98
CA THR A 149 14.36 -2.26 -18.31
C THR A 149 14.74 -3.27 -17.23
N ASP A 150 14.31 -3.03 -15.99
CA ASP A 150 14.63 -3.90 -14.86
C ASP A 150 13.60 -5.02 -14.67
N LEU A 151 12.56 -5.11 -15.50
CA LEU A 151 11.51 -6.12 -15.36
C LEU A 151 12.02 -7.57 -15.40
N ALA A 152 12.99 -7.87 -16.27
CA ALA A 152 13.57 -9.21 -16.33
C ALA A 152 14.31 -9.56 -15.03
N THR A 153 15.01 -8.57 -14.47
CA THR A 153 15.71 -8.67 -13.19
C THR A 153 14.70 -8.83 -12.04
N LEU A 154 13.64 -8.04 -12.00
CA LEU A 154 12.57 -8.15 -11.00
C LEU A 154 11.88 -9.52 -11.05
N ALA A 155 11.59 -10.04 -12.24
CA ALA A 155 11.02 -11.37 -12.41
C ALA A 155 11.96 -12.45 -11.86
N TYR A 156 13.25 -12.36 -12.21
CA TYR A 156 14.27 -13.27 -11.69
C TYR A 156 14.36 -13.23 -10.16
N ILE A 157 14.43 -12.03 -9.57
CA ILE A 157 14.51 -11.87 -8.11
C ILE A 157 13.23 -12.40 -7.44
N SER A 158 12.05 -12.11 -8.00
CA SER A 158 10.77 -12.50 -7.42
C SER A 158 10.61 -14.02 -7.24
N LEU A 159 11.19 -14.81 -8.16
CA LEU A 159 11.20 -16.27 -8.06
C LEU A 159 12.19 -16.80 -7.01
N ARG A 160 13.29 -16.08 -6.79
CA ARG A 160 14.41 -16.52 -5.95
C ARG A 160 14.30 -16.05 -4.50
N ILE A 161 13.57 -14.97 -4.23
CA ILE A 161 13.46 -14.40 -2.88
C ILE A 161 12.79 -15.36 -1.87
N GLU A 162 12.11 -16.40 -2.36
CA GLU A 162 11.51 -17.47 -1.56
C GLU A 162 12.38 -18.75 -1.51
N GLU A 163 13.59 -18.73 -2.06
CA GLU A 163 14.57 -19.81 -1.90
C GLU A 163 15.15 -19.82 -0.48
N ALA A 164 15.47 -21.02 0.02
CA ALA A 164 16.18 -21.16 1.28
C ALA A 164 17.59 -20.56 1.15
N ASP A 165 18.10 -19.98 2.23
CA ASP A 165 19.46 -19.40 2.31
C ASP A 165 19.73 -18.19 1.38
N ILE A 166 18.71 -17.66 0.70
CA ILE A 166 18.87 -16.49 -0.18
C ILE A 166 19.41 -15.26 0.55
N GLU A 167 19.09 -15.14 1.84
CA GLU A 167 19.53 -14.07 2.75
C GLU A 167 21.05 -14.03 2.94
N LYS A 168 21.77 -15.12 2.64
CA LYS A 168 23.23 -15.20 2.74
C LYS A 168 23.96 -14.67 1.50
N LEU A 169 23.22 -14.38 0.42
CA LEU A 169 23.83 -13.86 -0.81
C LEU A 169 24.23 -12.39 -0.63
N PRO A 170 25.41 -11.98 -1.11
CA PRO A 170 25.84 -10.58 -1.08
C PRO A 170 24.84 -9.63 -1.77
N GLU A 171 24.15 -10.12 -2.80
CA GLU A 171 23.20 -9.35 -3.60
C GLU A 171 21.80 -9.25 -2.96
N TYR A 172 21.53 -9.97 -1.87
CA TYR A 172 20.19 -10.09 -1.27
C TYR A 172 19.59 -8.75 -0.87
N GLU A 173 20.35 -7.90 -0.16
CA GLU A 173 19.84 -6.59 0.27
C GLU A 173 19.54 -5.68 -0.92
N GLN A 174 20.38 -5.72 -1.96
CA GLN A 174 20.15 -4.97 -3.19
C GLN A 174 18.88 -5.45 -3.89
N TRP A 175 18.71 -6.76 -4.02
CA TRP A 175 17.52 -7.38 -4.62
C TRP A 175 16.26 -7.06 -3.85
N LEU A 176 16.34 -7.08 -2.52
CA LEU A 176 15.25 -6.74 -1.63
C LEU A 176 14.86 -5.27 -1.75
N ALA A 177 15.84 -4.36 -1.82
CA ALA A 177 15.60 -2.94 -2.06
C ALA A 177 14.89 -2.70 -3.41
N MET A 178 15.35 -3.41 -4.46
CA MET A 178 14.72 -3.36 -5.79
C MET A 178 13.28 -3.85 -5.82
N LEU A 179 12.89 -4.78 -4.93
CA LEU A 179 11.51 -5.27 -4.85
C LEU A 179 10.63 -4.42 -3.94
N ILE A 180 11.17 -3.85 -2.85
CA ILE A 180 10.37 -3.12 -1.85
C ILE A 180 9.91 -1.77 -2.36
N ALA A 181 10.82 -0.99 -2.95
CA ALA A 181 10.48 0.33 -3.46
C ALA A 181 9.24 0.26 -4.39
N PRO A 182 9.18 -0.68 -5.37
CA PRO A 182 8.00 -0.85 -6.19
C PRO A 182 6.90 -1.78 -5.66
N GLY A 183 7.18 -2.71 -4.76
CA GLY A 183 6.31 -3.89 -4.52
C GLY A 183 5.20 -3.73 -3.49
N THR A 184 5.09 -2.57 -2.84
CA THR A 184 4.36 -2.46 -1.55
C THR A 184 2.87 -2.19 -1.63
N SER A 185 2.23 -2.21 -2.81
CA SER A 185 0.95 -1.49 -2.92
C SER A 185 -0.29 -2.16 -3.51
N LEU A 186 -0.30 -3.40 -4.00
CA LEU A 186 -1.55 -3.90 -4.62
C LEU A 186 -1.93 -5.29 -4.18
N GLY A 187 -3.07 -5.43 -3.50
CA GLY A 187 -3.71 -6.68 -3.04
C GLY A 187 -3.31 -8.01 -3.70
N GLY A 188 -3.06 -9.02 -2.86
CA GLY A 188 -2.81 -10.41 -3.24
C GLY A 188 -1.66 -11.06 -2.44
N ALA A 189 -1.40 -12.33 -2.71
CA ALA A 189 -0.23 -13.06 -2.16
C ALA A 189 0.88 -13.28 -3.19
N ARG A 190 0.60 -12.98 -4.47
CA ARG A 190 1.50 -13.25 -5.59
C ARG A 190 2.58 -12.18 -5.71
N PRO A 191 3.78 -12.52 -6.17
CA PRO A 191 4.84 -11.55 -6.40
C PRO A 191 4.44 -10.50 -7.45
N LYS A 192 4.69 -9.25 -7.14
CA LYS A 192 4.45 -8.10 -8.02
C LYS A 192 5.39 -6.95 -7.70
N ALA A 193 5.57 -6.07 -8.68
CA ALA A 193 6.33 -4.83 -8.53
C ALA A 193 5.72 -3.75 -9.41
N ASN A 194 5.62 -2.52 -8.89
CA ASN A 194 5.47 -1.35 -9.73
C ASN A 194 6.72 -1.11 -10.61
N PHE A 195 6.56 -0.50 -11.76
CA PHE A 195 7.66 -0.06 -12.61
C PHE A 195 7.24 1.16 -13.41
N THR A 196 8.19 1.95 -13.87
CA THR A 196 7.94 3.08 -14.75
C THR A 196 8.10 2.68 -16.21
N SER A 197 7.10 3.02 -17.03
CA SER A 197 7.19 2.83 -18.49
C SER A 197 8.13 3.85 -19.13
N LEU A 198 8.44 3.68 -20.42
CA LEU A 198 9.21 4.68 -21.20
C LEU A 198 8.56 6.07 -21.24
N GLY A 199 7.25 6.16 -20.98
CA GLY A 199 6.51 7.42 -20.89
C GLY A 199 6.44 8.03 -19.49
N ASN A 200 7.17 7.48 -18.51
CA ASN A 200 7.10 7.82 -17.08
C ASN A 200 5.76 7.53 -16.39
N ASP A 201 4.86 6.78 -17.02
CA ASP A 201 3.67 6.26 -16.36
C ASP A 201 4.03 5.15 -15.39
N LEU A 202 3.29 5.03 -14.28
CA LEU A 202 3.42 3.96 -13.29
C LEU A 202 2.60 2.74 -13.72
N TRP A 203 3.24 1.58 -13.77
CA TRP A 203 2.63 0.30 -14.15
C TRP A 203 2.91 -0.76 -13.09
N ILE A 204 2.17 -1.86 -13.12
CA ILE A 204 2.35 -3.01 -12.22
C ILE A 204 2.69 -4.23 -13.04
N ALA A 205 3.81 -4.86 -12.73
CA ALA A 205 4.15 -6.19 -13.21
C ALA A 205 3.69 -7.23 -12.19
N LYS A 206 3.01 -8.27 -12.69
CA LYS A 206 2.66 -9.46 -11.90
C LYS A 206 3.54 -10.61 -12.35
N PHE A 207 4.19 -11.26 -11.40
CA PHE A 207 5.09 -12.39 -11.67
C PHE A 207 4.41 -13.72 -11.26
N PRO A 208 4.80 -14.83 -11.89
CA PRO A 208 4.34 -16.15 -11.45
C PRO A 208 4.79 -16.42 -10.01
N ALA A 209 3.94 -17.10 -9.25
CA ALA A 209 4.31 -17.58 -7.93
C ALA A 209 4.99 -18.95 -8.04
N LYS A 210 5.86 -19.27 -7.08
CA LYS A 210 6.60 -20.54 -7.05
C LYS A 210 5.69 -21.78 -7.00
N ASP A 211 4.51 -21.64 -6.41
CA ASP A 211 3.51 -22.68 -6.22
C ASP A 211 2.45 -22.74 -7.34
N ASP A 212 2.62 -21.99 -8.43
CA ASP A 212 1.70 -21.98 -9.56
C ASP A 212 1.70 -23.34 -10.30
N ARG A 213 0.52 -23.98 -10.38
CA ARG A 213 0.32 -25.24 -11.11
C ARG A 213 0.01 -25.06 -12.60
N TYR A 214 -0.35 -23.85 -13.00
CA TYR A 214 -0.72 -23.47 -14.37
C TYR A 214 -0.36 -21.99 -14.58
N ASP A 215 -0.28 -21.56 -15.83
CA ASP A 215 0.08 -20.17 -16.17
C ASP A 215 -1.06 -19.21 -15.84
N ILE A 216 -1.07 -18.73 -14.60
CA ILE A 216 -2.11 -17.82 -14.10
C ILE A 216 -2.02 -16.45 -14.76
N GLY A 217 -0.84 -16.02 -15.19
CA GLY A 217 -0.66 -14.78 -15.95
C GLY A 217 -1.41 -14.83 -17.29
N ALA A 218 -1.33 -15.96 -18.00
CA ALA A 218 -2.08 -16.19 -19.23
C ALA A 218 -3.61 -16.20 -18.96
N TRP A 219 -4.07 -16.82 -17.88
CA TRP A 219 -5.48 -16.83 -17.51
C TRP A 219 -6.02 -15.44 -17.13
N GLU A 220 -5.26 -14.66 -16.36
CA GLU A 220 -5.62 -13.28 -16.04
C GLU A 220 -5.73 -12.45 -17.32
N THR A 221 -4.75 -12.57 -18.22
CA THR A 221 -4.73 -11.86 -19.51
C THR A 221 -5.95 -12.23 -20.36
N GLY A 222 -6.24 -13.53 -20.50
CA GLY A 222 -7.42 -13.99 -21.25
C GLY A 222 -8.72 -13.48 -20.66
N THR A 223 -8.85 -13.46 -19.33
CA THR A 223 -10.04 -12.96 -18.64
C THR A 223 -10.24 -11.46 -18.83
N ILE A 224 -9.16 -10.67 -18.73
CA ILE A 224 -9.17 -9.22 -18.96
C ILE A 224 -9.57 -8.92 -20.41
N ILE A 225 -8.96 -9.61 -21.38
CA ILE A 225 -9.29 -9.45 -22.80
C ILE A 225 -10.77 -9.79 -23.05
N CYS A 226 -11.27 -10.89 -22.49
CA CYS A 226 -12.69 -11.27 -22.57
C CYS A 226 -13.60 -10.19 -21.99
N ALA A 227 -13.28 -9.64 -20.82
CA ALA A 227 -14.08 -8.60 -20.17
C ALA A 227 -14.10 -7.29 -20.97
N ILE A 228 -12.95 -6.87 -21.51
CA ILE A 228 -12.84 -5.68 -22.37
C ILE A 228 -13.65 -5.90 -23.66
N THR A 229 -13.50 -7.06 -24.29
CA THR A 229 -14.19 -7.40 -25.54
C THR A 229 -15.71 -7.47 -25.34
N ALA A 230 -16.17 -8.07 -24.23
CA ALA A 230 -17.58 -8.12 -23.87
C ALA A 230 -18.15 -6.73 -23.60
N SER A 231 -17.39 -5.86 -22.92
CA SER A 231 -17.78 -4.47 -22.65
C SER A 231 -17.88 -3.66 -23.95
N PHE A 232 -16.93 -3.83 -24.87
CA PHE A 232 -16.96 -3.22 -26.20
C PHE A 232 -18.13 -3.73 -27.06
N ALA A 233 -18.42 -5.04 -27.01
CA ALA A 233 -19.57 -5.64 -27.67
C ALA A 233 -20.90 -5.11 -27.12
N ARG A 234 -20.99 -4.89 -25.79
CA ARG A 234 -22.16 -4.31 -25.14
C ARG A 234 -22.38 -2.84 -25.52
N LEU A 235 -21.30 -2.06 -25.64
CA LEU A 235 -21.36 -0.67 -26.14
C LEU A 235 -21.77 -0.60 -27.62
N ARG A 236 -21.32 -1.54 -28.45
CA ARG A 236 -21.77 -1.63 -29.86
C ARG A 236 -23.23 -2.10 -29.99
N ALA A 237 -23.67 -3.03 -29.16
CA ALA A 237 -25.07 -3.48 -29.14
C ALA A 237 -26.03 -2.42 -28.56
N GLY A 238 -25.54 -1.51 -27.71
CA GLY A 238 -26.32 -0.38 -27.18
C GLY A 238 -26.61 0.73 -28.21
N GLY A 239 -25.98 0.69 -29.39
CA GLY A 239 -26.17 1.66 -30.48
C GLY A 239 -27.31 1.31 -31.46
N SER A 240 -27.86 0.10 -31.42
CA SER A 240 -28.94 -0.33 -32.31
C SER A 240 -30.27 -0.45 -31.54
N ARG A 241 -30.98 0.68 -31.38
CA ARG A 241 -32.42 0.66 -31.08
C ARG A 241 -33.19 0.27 -32.34
N GLN A 242 -33.92 -0.85 -32.30
CA GLN A 242 -35.33 -1.06 -32.72
C GLN A 242 -35.59 -2.59 -32.86
N ARG A 243 -36.43 -3.19 -32.00
CA ARG A 243 -37.91 -3.42 -32.06
C ARG A 243 -38.28 -4.80 -32.63
N SER A 244 -39.13 -5.54 -31.89
CA SER A 244 -40.12 -6.58 -32.29
C SER A 244 -39.65 -7.72 -33.21
N ILE A 245 -39.94 -9.00 -32.98
CA ILE A 245 -40.90 -9.75 -32.14
C ILE A 245 -40.12 -10.84 -31.40
#